data_AF-A0A8X6LPM0-F1
#
_entry.id   AF-A0A8X6LPM0-F1
#
_cell.length_a   1.000
_cell.length_b   1.000
_cell.length_c   1.000
_cell.angle_alpha   90.00
_cell.angle_beta   90.00
_cell.angle_gamma   90.00
#
_symmetry.space_group_name_H-M   'P 1'
#
loop_
_entity.id
_entity.type
_entity.pdbx_description
1 polymer ?
#
loop_
_entity_poly.entity_id
_entity_poly.type
_entity_poly.pdbx_seq_one_letter_code
_entity_poly.pdbx_strand_id
1 'polypeptide(L)'
;MNRSKEPLAVGMWHSVFISRTGRDGILEVDNQPKVEGISPGAFTQLSLPLNMYIGGVHDARDVARKASITESFTGCIQKVTGIEELFLIVQNIFLLYSITIHISI
;
A
#
# COMPACT_ATOMS: atom_id res chain seq x y z
N MET A 1 -4.50 11.30 -1.50
CA MET A 1 -4.41 10.30 -0.41
C MET A 1 -5.65 9.42 -0.55
N ASN A 2 -5.50 8.15 -0.91
CA ASN A 2 -6.63 7.23 -1.04
C ASN A 2 -6.79 6.50 0.29
N ARG A 3 -8.01 6.52 0.84
CA ARG A 3 -8.39 5.83 2.09
C ARG A 3 -9.56 4.90 1.78
N SER A 4 -9.85 3.93 2.65
CA SER A 4 -11.06 3.11 2.52
C SER A 4 -12.31 4.00 2.46
N LYS A 5 -13.33 3.53 1.74
CA LYS A 5 -14.60 4.26 1.61
C LYS A 5 -15.46 4.10 2.86
N GLU A 6 -15.35 2.95 3.53
CA GLU A 6 -16.16 2.63 4.71
C GLU A 6 -15.27 2.52 5.98
N PRO A 7 -15.83 2.87 7.15
CA PRO A 7 -15.15 2.70 8.43
C PRO A 7 -14.92 1.22 8.75
N LEU A 8 -13.84 0.96 9.49
CA LEU A 8 -13.45 -0.40 9.92
C LEU A 8 -13.96 -0.70 11.33
N ALA A 9 -14.25 -1.96 11.60
CA ALA A 9 -14.80 -2.41 12.88
C ALA A 9 -13.67 -2.69 13.88
N VAL A 10 -13.71 -2.03 15.03
CA VAL A 10 -12.70 -2.20 16.09
C VAL A 10 -12.78 -3.62 16.68
N GLY A 11 -11.63 -4.24 16.92
CA GLY A 11 -11.48 -5.59 17.47
C GLY A 11 -11.67 -6.72 16.45
N MET A 12 -11.90 -6.39 15.18
CA MET A 12 -12.04 -7.38 14.10
C MET A 12 -10.78 -7.44 13.24
N TRP A 13 -10.60 -8.57 12.54
CA TRP A 13 -9.55 -8.72 11.56
C TRP A 13 -9.98 -8.15 10.21
N HIS A 14 -9.12 -7.32 9.64
CA HIS A 14 -9.27 -6.69 8.34
C HIS A 14 -8.13 -7.09 7.41
N SER A 15 -8.44 -7.30 6.15
CA SER A 15 -7.47 -7.60 5.09
C SER A 15 -7.33 -6.38 4.18
N VAL A 16 -6.14 -5.78 4.17
CA VAL A 16 -5.82 -4.61 3.35
C VAL A 16 -4.96 -5.05 2.18
N PHE A 17 -5.44 -4.89 0.96
CA PHE A 17 -4.72 -5.15 -0.27
C PHE A 17 -4.35 -3.83 -0.95
N ILE A 18 -3.09 -3.70 -1.34
CA ILE A 18 -2.56 -2.56 -2.07
C ILE A 18 -1.80 -3.09 -3.28
N SER A 19 -2.08 -2.56 -4.46
CA SER A 19 -1.27 -2.86 -5.64
C SER A 19 -0.91 -1.60 -6.42
N ARG A 20 0.20 -1.68 -7.16
CA ARG A 20 0.61 -0.63 -8.08
C ARG A 20 1.21 -1.20 -9.36
N THR A 21 0.66 -0.80 -10.50
CA THR A 21 1.16 -1.12 -11.84
C THR A 21 1.56 0.17 -12.53
N GLY A 22 2.86 0.41 -12.69
CA GLY A 22 3.33 1.69 -13.23
C GLY A 22 2.88 2.86 -12.35
N ARG A 23 1.95 3.68 -12.85
CA ARG A 23 1.38 4.83 -12.12
C ARG A 23 0.02 4.53 -11.48
N ASP A 24 -0.64 3.48 -11.92
CA ASP A 24 -1.97 3.10 -11.45
C ASP A 24 -1.84 2.34 -10.13
N GLY A 25 -2.60 2.77 -9.12
CA GLY A 25 -2.61 2.20 -7.79
C GLY A 25 -4.01 1.81 -7.37
N ILE A 26 -4.11 0.69 -6.65
CA ILE A 26 -5.37 0.14 -6.14
C ILE A 26 -5.23 -0.04 -4.63
N LEU A 27 -6.27 0.34 -3.90
CA LEU A 27 -6.48 0.03 -2.49
C LEU A 27 -7.81 -0.70 -2.34
N GLU A 28 -7.79 -1.83 -1.65
CA GLU A 28 -8.96 -2.64 -1.34
C GLU A 28 -8.87 -3.06 0.13
N VAL A 29 -9.97 -2.93 0.87
CA VAL A 29 -10.04 -3.31 2.28
C VAL A 29 -11.23 -4.24 2.45
N ASP A 30 -10.98 -5.43 2.96
CA ASP A 30 -11.93 -6.53 3.05
C ASP A 30 -12.61 -6.79 1.69
N ASN A 31 -13.94 -6.70 1.64
CA ASN A 31 -14.74 -6.82 0.42
C ASN A 31 -15.34 -5.46 -0.01
N GLN A 32 -14.76 -4.35 0.44
CA GLN A 32 -15.23 -3.01 0.06
C GLN A 32 -14.89 -2.69 -1.40
N PRO A 33 -15.63 -1.77 -2.03
CA PRO A 33 -15.31 -1.31 -3.39
C PRO A 33 -13.89 -0.76 -3.48
N LYS A 34 -13.17 -1.22 -4.50
CA LYS A 34 -11.79 -0.79 -4.77
C LYS A 34 -11.70 0.74 -4.92
N VAL A 35 -10.60 1.27 -4.44
CA VAL A 35 -10.25 2.68 -4.56
C VAL A 35 -9.02 2.80 -5.46
N GLU A 36 -9.20 3.42 -6.61
CA GLU A 36 -8.16 3.61 -7.62
C GLU A 36 -7.52 5.00 -7.48
N GLY A 37 -6.25 5.10 -7.85
CA GLY A 37 -5.52 6.37 -7.89
C GLY A 37 -4.36 6.31 -8.88
N ILE A 38 -3.96 7.47 -9.38
CA ILE A 38 -2.86 7.59 -10.35
C ILE A 38 -1.79 8.51 -9.77
N SER A 39 -0.54 8.07 -9.80
CA SER A 39 0.58 8.91 -9.37
C SER A 39 0.83 10.06 -10.37
N PRO A 40 1.14 11.27 -9.88
CA PRO A 40 1.39 12.42 -10.74
C PRO A 40 2.73 12.30 -11.48
N GLY A 41 2.83 12.93 -12.66
CA GLY A 41 4.05 12.95 -13.49
C GLY A 41 4.14 11.76 -14.45
N ALA A 42 5.30 11.63 -15.12
CA ALA A 42 5.53 10.64 -16.18
C ALA A 42 6.22 9.35 -15.71
N PHE A 43 6.74 9.32 -14.47
CA PHE A 43 7.49 8.17 -13.96
C PHE A 43 6.57 7.01 -13.60
N THR A 44 6.78 5.86 -14.23
CA THR A 44 6.04 4.61 -13.97
C THR A 44 6.76 3.71 -12.99
N GLN A 45 8.08 3.76 -12.94
CA GLN A 45 8.89 2.86 -12.13
C GLN A 45 8.96 3.31 -10.67
N LEU A 46 8.98 2.35 -9.74
CA LEU A 46 9.17 2.60 -8.31
C LEU A 46 10.58 2.15 -7.92
N SER A 47 11.39 3.06 -7.41
CA SER A 47 12.66 2.71 -6.78
C SER A 47 12.49 2.90 -5.28
N LEU A 48 12.66 1.81 -4.50
CA LEU A 48 12.60 1.82 -3.04
C LEU A 48 13.98 1.45 -2.47
N PRO A 49 14.96 2.36 -2.52
CA PRO A 49 16.23 2.15 -1.81
C PRO A 49 16.05 2.25 -0.28
N LEU A 50 14.87 2.64 0.19
CA LEU A 50 14.54 2.83 1.61
C LEU A 50 14.00 1.54 2.22
N ASN A 51 14.22 1.37 3.52
CA ASN A 51 13.66 0.26 4.30
C ASN A 51 12.12 0.27 4.28
N MET A 52 11.52 -0.93 4.34
CA MET A 52 10.09 -1.07 4.57
C MET A 52 9.80 -0.90 6.07
N TYR A 53 8.92 0.06 6.40
CA TYR A 53 8.44 0.28 7.76
C TYR A 53 7.01 -0.20 7.90
N ILE A 54 6.72 -0.98 8.94
CA ILE A 54 5.40 -1.54 9.24
C ILE A 54 5.02 -1.09 10.66
N GLY A 55 3.80 -0.58 10.83
CA GLY A 55 3.28 -0.15 12.13
C GLY A 55 3.70 1.25 12.57
N GLY A 56 4.83 1.77 12.12
CA GLY A 56 5.26 3.14 12.42
C GLY A 56 6.68 3.42 11.96
N VAL A 57 7.12 4.66 12.15
CA VAL A 57 8.48 5.12 11.83
C VAL A 57 9.07 5.84 13.04
N HIS A 58 10.37 5.68 13.28
CA HIS A 58 11.05 6.31 14.42
C HIS A 58 11.20 7.82 14.24
N ASP A 59 11.56 8.26 13.03
CA ASP A 59 11.66 9.66 12.65
C ASP A 59 10.89 9.94 11.36
N ALA A 60 10.02 10.94 11.34
CA ALA A 60 9.28 11.34 10.15
C ALA A 60 10.18 11.76 8.97
N ARG A 61 11.47 12.03 9.22
CA ARG A 61 12.50 12.28 8.19
C ARG A 61 12.92 11.02 7.43
N ASP A 62 12.67 9.83 7.98
CA ASP A 62 13.02 8.55 7.34
C ASP A 62 12.04 8.15 6.23
N VAL A 63 10.90 8.85 6.13
CA VAL A 63 9.86 8.63 5.13
C VAL A 63 9.66 9.88 4.26
N ALA A 64 9.20 9.67 3.02
CA ALA A 64 8.92 10.78 2.12
C ALA A 64 7.83 11.69 2.72
N ARG A 65 8.04 13.02 2.73
CA ARG A 65 7.04 13.99 3.24
C ARG A 65 5.65 13.81 2.64
N LYS A 66 5.57 13.40 1.37
CA LYS A 66 4.30 13.13 0.67
C LYS A 66 3.52 11.93 1.25
N ALA A 67 4.19 11.03 1.98
CA ALA A 67 3.54 9.91 2.67
C ALA A 67 2.61 10.38 3.79
N SER A 68 2.73 11.63 4.26
CA SER A 68 1.81 12.26 5.21
C SER A 68 1.54 11.40 6.46
N ILE A 69 2.56 10.69 6.95
CA ILE A 69 2.48 9.88 8.16
C ILE A 69 2.55 10.83 9.35
N THR A 70 1.45 10.96 10.09
CA THR A 70 1.34 11.83 11.27
C THR A 70 1.36 11.04 12.58
N GLU A 71 0.94 9.78 12.53
CA GLU A 71 0.78 8.91 13.69
C GLU A 71 1.18 7.48 13.33
N SER A 72 1.65 6.73 14.33
CA SER A 72 1.92 5.30 14.21
C SER A 72 0.62 4.50 14.30
N PHE A 73 0.59 3.36 13.63
CA PHE A 73 -0.53 2.42 13.71
C PHE A 73 -0.67 1.88 15.14
N THR A 74 -1.88 1.92 15.68
CA THR A 74 -2.24 1.30 16.95
C THR A 74 -3.17 0.15 16.67
N GLY A 75 -2.74 -1.08 16.99
CA GLY A 75 -3.47 -2.31 16.70
C GLY A 75 -2.53 -3.51 16.58
N CYS A 76 -3.07 -4.63 16.11
CA CYS A 76 -2.34 -5.85 15.85
C CYS A 76 -2.10 -6.03 14.35
N ILE A 77 -0.89 -6.43 13.97
CA ILE A 77 -0.57 -6.84 12.60
C ILE A 77 -0.23 -8.32 12.65
N GLN A 78 -1.03 -9.14 11.99
CA GLN A 78 -0.83 -10.60 12.00
C GLN A 78 0.12 -11.04 10.90
N LYS A 79 -0.06 -10.49 9.70
CA LYS A 79 0.62 -10.99 8.51
C LYS A 79 0.83 -9.85 7.51
N VAL A 80 2.02 -9.81 6.95
CA VAL A 80 2.35 -8.99 5.77
C VAL A 80 2.86 -9.93 4.69
N THR A 81 2.23 -9.88 3.53
CA THR A 81 2.63 -10.67 2.36
C THR A 81 2.69 -9.77 1.16
N GLY A 82 3.65 -10.00 0.27
CA GLY A 82 3.77 -9.23 -0.96
C GLY A 82 5.00 -9.63 -1.73
N ILE A 83 4.94 -9.44 -3.04
CA ILE A 83 5.98 -9.83 -3.99
C ILE A 83 6.13 -8.73 -5.04
N GLU A 84 7.36 -8.55 -5.53
CA GLU A 84 7.61 -7.93 -6.83
C GLU A 84 7.30 -8.99 -7.89
N GLU A 85 6.19 -8.85 -8.61
CA GLU A 85 5.83 -9.76 -9.70
C GLU A 85 6.08 -9.09 -11.05
N LEU A 86 6.79 -9.79 -11.94
CA LEU A 86 6.91 -9.40 -13.34
C LEU A 86 5.73 -9.96 -14.14
N PHE A 87 4.94 -9.07 -14.73
CA PHE A 87 3.92 -9.43 -15.71
C PHE A 87 4.40 -9.10 -17.12
N LEU A 88 4.32 -10.10 -18.01
CA LEU A 88 4.51 -9.93 -19.44
C LEU A 88 3.14 -9.76 -20.10
N ILE A 89 2.82 -8.55 -20.54
CA ILE A 89 1.64 -8.29 -21.37
C ILE A 89 2.14 -7.66 -22.66
N VAL A 90 2.11 -8.44 -23.75
CA VAL A 90 2.33 -7.99 -25.14
C VAL A 90 3.54 -7.05 -25.26
N GLN A 91 4.75 -7.61 -25.10
CA GLN A 91 6.06 -6.95 -25.26
C GLN A 91 6.42 -5.82 -24.27
N ASN A 92 5.54 -5.45 -23.34
CA ASN A 92 5.86 -4.48 -22.28
C ASN A 92 6.00 -5.18 -20.92
N ILE A 93 7.16 -5.01 -20.28
CA ILE A 93 7.42 -5.49 -18.93
C ILE A 93 6.76 -4.51 -17.95
N PHE A 94 5.77 -4.98 -17.20
CA PHE A 94 5.20 -4.23 -16.09
C PHE A 94 5.65 -4.85 -14.77
N LEU A 95 6.18 -4.01 -13.88
CA LEU A 95 6.43 -4.37 -12.49
C LEU A 95 5.15 -4.08 -11.71
N LEU A 96 4.53 -5.16 -11.21
CA LEU A 96 3.43 -5.08 -10.27
C LEU A 96 4.00 -5.21 -8.86
N TYR A 97 3.72 -4.21 -8.03
CA TYR A 97 4.05 -4.25 -6.61
C TYR A 97 2.75 -4.44 -5.86
N SER A 98 2.57 -5.60 -5.24
CA SER A 98 1.36 -5.90 -4.46
C SER A 98 1.74 -6.29 -3.03
N ILE A 99 1.04 -5.71 -2.06
CA ILE A 99 1.19 -6.01 -0.64
C ILE A 99 -0.21 -6.21 -0.05
N THR A 100 -0.35 -7.29 0.71
CA THR A 100 -1.51 -7.58 1.55
C THR A 100 -1.10 -7.58 3.01
N ILE A 101 -1.86 -6.87 3.84
CA ILE A 101 -1.64 -6.72 5.28
C ILE A 101 -2.91 -7.15 6.02
N HIS A 102 -2.77 -8.06 6.98
CA HIS A 102 -3.85 -8.44 7.89
C HIS A 102 -3.68 -7.71 9.22
N ILE A 103 -4.64 -6.85 9.55
CA ILE A 103 -4.61 -5.96 10.71
C ILE A 103 -5.85 -6.13 11.59
N SER A 104 -5.73 -5.77 12.86
CA SER A 104 -6.85 -5.57 13.78
C SER A 104 -6.65 -4.26 14.52
N ILE A 105 -7.69 -3.42 14.59
CA ILE A 105 -7.65 -2.07 15.18
C ILE A 105 -8.32 -2.11 16.54
#